data_AF-A0A5C4ZXR0-F1
#
_entry.id   AF-A0A5C4ZXR0-F1
#
_cell.length_a   1.000
_cell.length_b   1.000
_cell.length_c   1.000
_cell.angle_alpha   90.00
_cell.angle_beta   90.00
_cell.angle_gamma   90.00
#
_symmetry.space_group_name_H-M   'P 1'
#
loop_
_entity.id
_entity.type
_entity.pdbx_description
1 polymer ?
#
loop_
_entity_poly.entity_id
_entity_poly.type
_entity_poly.pdbx_seq_one_letter_code
_entity_poly.pdbx_strand_id
1 'polypeptide(L)'
;MRKLAYFILTIVSLFLLTSCGVTEEEKKETAVLVEKQVQKLIVPIQSNENVLKYLTNVTYEKDPFYADDINLHYNIVGTLNDSFGDLSIKEQYDFFASVTEIIRNVNKENRGKLSCSKDFLCDIYYVQFTTSNQKYKMYYKDLIDIETVKKEQTLVIGDKYEYDSKGIRVNDKNSTSDSSTSETNTSTSDGDDWVKMDDSQKYNIVSSVLTSLKSKGYTISEDTDWFVDALNAFYGENVTNSTKVTEAITLAGFGGKVISKP
;
A
#
# COMPACT_ATOMS: atom_id res chain seq x y z
N MET A 1 10.47 22.02 62.74
CA MET A 1 9.36 22.02 61.76
C MET A 1 9.79 22.34 60.33
N ARG A 2 10.61 23.38 60.05
CA ARG A 2 11.08 23.69 58.67
C ARG A 2 11.78 22.53 57.94
N LYS A 3 12.65 21.76 58.61
CA LYS A 3 13.38 20.64 57.99
C LYS A 3 12.50 19.44 57.60
N LEU A 4 11.37 19.24 58.30
CA LEU A 4 10.40 18.19 57.99
C LEU A 4 9.56 18.56 56.75
N ALA A 5 9.22 19.84 56.60
CA ALA A 5 8.48 20.36 55.45
C ALA A 5 9.29 20.23 54.14
N TYR A 6 10.60 20.48 54.16
CA TYR A 6 11.46 20.27 52.99
C TYR A 6 11.58 18.79 52.62
N PHE A 7 11.69 17.90 53.60
CA PHE A 7 11.79 16.45 53.35
C PHE A 7 10.52 15.88 52.71
N ILE A 8 9.34 16.31 53.18
CA ILE A 8 8.03 15.93 52.61
C ILE A 8 7.86 16.50 51.20
N LEU A 9 8.30 17.75 50.95
CA LEU A 9 8.27 18.34 49.60
C LEU A 9 9.16 17.59 48.60
N THR A 10 10.35 17.13 49.02
CA THR A 10 11.21 16.30 48.15
C THR A 10 10.63 14.92 47.82
N ILE A 11 9.90 14.31 48.77
CA ILE A 11 9.24 13.01 48.55
C ILE A 11 8.03 13.18 47.62
N VAL A 12 7.22 14.22 47.83
CA VAL A 12 6.08 14.53 46.95
C VAL A 12 6.56 14.90 45.54
N SER A 13 7.69 15.60 45.39
CA SER A 13 8.29 15.83 44.07
C SER A 13 8.88 14.58 43.43
N LEU A 14 9.34 13.59 44.21
CA LEU A 14 9.80 12.30 43.68
C LEU A 14 8.64 11.42 43.20
N PHE A 15 7.48 11.47 43.87
CA PHE A 15 6.26 10.75 43.45
C PHE A 15 5.50 11.45 42.32
N LEU A 16 5.77 12.72 42.03
CA LEU A 16 5.22 13.43 40.87
C LEU A 16 6.07 13.24 39.59
N LEU A 17 7.19 12.52 39.67
CA LEU A 17 8.04 12.14 38.52
C LEU A 17 7.80 10.69 38.05
N THR A 18 6.93 9.92 38.71
CA THR A 18 6.37 8.71 38.09
C THR A 18 5.34 9.18 37.06
N SER A 19 5.85 9.43 35.85
CA SER A 19 5.08 9.81 34.67
C SER A 19 3.82 8.96 34.55
N CYS A 20 2.71 9.58 34.13
CA CYS A 20 1.54 8.90 33.56
C CYS A 20 1.93 8.15 32.27
N GLY A 21 2.75 7.11 32.39
CA GLY A 21 3.23 6.28 31.32
C GLY A 21 2.91 4.82 31.61
N VAL A 22 2.59 4.08 30.54
CA VAL A 22 2.35 2.63 30.57
C VAL A 22 3.57 1.91 31.14
N THR A 23 3.34 0.96 32.05
CA THR A 23 4.41 0.17 32.67
C THR A 23 4.98 -0.86 31.70
N GLU A 24 6.23 -1.31 31.92
CA GLU A 24 6.85 -2.36 31.12
C GLU A 24 6.08 -3.69 31.16
N GLU A 25 5.43 -4.00 32.29
CA GLU A 25 4.59 -5.20 32.39
C GLU A 25 3.33 -5.07 31.52
N GLU A 26 2.65 -3.92 31.55
CA GLU A 26 1.48 -3.64 30.71
C GLU A 26 1.83 -3.70 29.21
N LYS A 27 3.02 -3.20 28.81
CA LYS A 27 3.53 -3.31 27.44
C LYS A 27 3.65 -4.77 27.01
N LYS A 28 4.31 -5.58 27.84
CA LYS A 28 4.55 -7.00 27.56
C LYS A 28 3.26 -7.80 27.51
N GLU A 29 2.37 -7.60 28.48
CA GLU A 29 1.06 -8.26 28.53
C GLU A 29 0.22 -7.92 27.30
N THR A 30 0.19 -6.63 26.92
CA THR A 30 -0.55 -6.17 25.74
C THR A 30 0.04 -6.74 24.45
N ALA A 31 1.37 -6.75 24.29
CA ALA A 31 2.02 -7.35 23.13
C ALA A 31 1.64 -8.83 22.95
N VAL A 32 1.73 -9.63 24.02
CA VAL A 32 1.36 -11.06 23.99
C VAL A 32 -0.12 -11.25 23.66
N LEU A 33 -1.00 -10.39 24.18
CA LEU A 33 -2.44 -10.45 23.91
C LEU A 33 -2.76 -10.13 22.44
N VAL A 34 -2.06 -9.15 21.85
CA VAL A 34 -2.24 -8.79 20.43
C VAL A 34 -1.63 -9.86 19.52
N GLU A 35 -0.45 -10.40 19.82
CA GLU A 35 0.15 -11.50 19.06
C GLU A 35 -0.79 -12.72 18.96
N LYS A 36 -1.44 -13.08 20.07
CA LYS A 36 -2.44 -14.16 20.09
C LYS A 36 -3.64 -13.86 19.18
N GLN A 37 -4.05 -12.60 19.04
CA GLN A 37 -5.13 -12.23 18.12
C GLN A 37 -4.68 -12.35 16.67
N VAL A 38 -3.49 -11.85 16.33
CA VAL A 38 -2.97 -11.92 14.96
C VAL A 38 -2.70 -13.38 14.56
N GLN A 39 -2.17 -14.20 15.47
CA GLN A 39 -1.99 -15.63 15.25
C GLN A 39 -3.30 -16.36 14.92
N LYS A 40 -4.42 -15.97 15.56
CA LYS A 40 -5.75 -16.55 15.28
C LYS A 40 -6.25 -16.23 13.86
N LEU A 41 -5.71 -15.22 13.19
CA LEU A 41 -6.09 -14.87 11.81
C LEU A 41 -5.52 -15.87 10.79
N ILE A 42 -4.41 -16.52 11.11
CA ILE A 42 -3.65 -17.36 10.18
C ILE A 42 -4.44 -18.60 9.77
N VAL A 43 -5.02 -19.32 10.73
CA VAL A 43 -5.74 -20.58 10.46
C VAL A 43 -6.93 -20.38 9.52
N PRO A 44 -7.84 -19.40 9.75
CA PRO A 44 -8.95 -19.14 8.84
C PRO A 44 -8.51 -18.76 7.41
N ILE A 45 -7.41 -18.02 7.27
CA ILE A 45 -6.84 -17.67 5.95
C ILE A 45 -6.33 -18.92 5.25
N GLN A 46 -5.62 -19.80 5.98
CA GLN A 46 -5.09 -21.06 5.46
C GLN A 46 -6.15 -22.12 5.18
N SER A 47 -7.37 -21.99 5.69
CA SER A 47 -8.45 -22.95 5.46
C SER A 47 -9.47 -22.51 4.41
N ASN A 48 -9.37 -21.28 3.89
CA ASN A 48 -10.35 -20.75 2.94
C ASN A 48 -10.05 -21.24 1.52
N GLU A 49 -11.02 -21.87 0.86
CA GLU A 49 -10.85 -22.49 -0.46
C GLU A 49 -10.45 -21.48 -1.56
N ASN A 50 -11.04 -20.28 -1.55
CA ASN A 50 -10.74 -19.23 -2.53
C ASN A 50 -9.30 -18.71 -2.38
N VAL A 51 -8.80 -18.68 -1.14
CA VAL A 51 -7.44 -18.23 -0.82
C VAL A 51 -6.43 -19.34 -1.10
N LEU A 52 -6.72 -20.58 -0.69
CA LEU A 52 -5.85 -21.76 -0.85
C LEU A 52 -5.49 -22.06 -2.30
N LYS A 53 -6.34 -21.66 -3.26
CA LYS A 53 -6.07 -21.83 -4.69
C LYS A 53 -4.71 -21.25 -5.12
N TYR A 54 -4.30 -20.14 -4.50
CA TYR A 54 -3.04 -19.45 -4.82
C TYR A 54 -2.08 -19.38 -3.63
N LEU A 55 -2.59 -19.40 -2.40
CA LEU A 55 -1.80 -19.24 -1.20
C LEU A 55 -0.96 -20.49 -0.91
N THR A 56 0.36 -20.30 -0.85
CA THR A 56 1.31 -21.36 -0.47
C THR A 56 1.68 -21.28 1.01
N ASN A 57 1.82 -20.06 1.55
CA ASN A 57 2.12 -19.84 2.96
C ASN A 57 1.58 -18.47 3.42
N VAL A 58 1.23 -18.36 4.69
CA VAL A 58 0.86 -17.09 5.35
C VAL A 58 1.29 -17.11 6.80
N THR A 59 1.76 -15.96 7.26
CA THR A 59 2.18 -15.67 8.62
C THR A 59 1.90 -14.19 8.92
N TYR A 60 2.39 -13.70 10.04
CA TYR A 60 2.35 -12.30 10.41
C TYR A 60 3.73 -11.80 10.85
N GLU A 61 3.93 -10.50 10.78
CA GLU A 61 5.12 -9.81 11.28
C GLU A 61 4.71 -8.49 11.95
N LYS A 62 5.50 -8.03 12.91
CA LYS A 62 5.37 -6.68 13.48
C LYS A 62 5.91 -5.68 12.46
N ASP A 63 5.21 -4.55 12.27
CA ASP A 63 5.63 -3.54 11.28
C ASP A 63 6.97 -2.89 11.70
N PRO A 64 8.00 -2.92 10.86
CA PRO A 64 9.33 -2.45 11.26
C PRO A 64 9.49 -0.93 11.28
N PHE A 65 8.54 -0.17 10.72
CA PHE A 65 8.65 1.28 10.56
C PHE A 65 7.78 2.05 11.55
N TYR A 66 6.59 1.54 11.82
CA TYR A 66 5.59 2.24 12.63
C TYR A 66 5.34 1.59 13.98
N ALA A 67 5.79 0.35 14.20
CA ALA A 67 5.54 -0.31 15.45
C ALA A 67 6.60 0.02 16.51
N ASP A 68 6.15 0.35 17.71
CA ASP A 68 6.97 0.60 18.90
C ASP A 68 6.37 -0.10 20.13
N ASP A 69 6.63 0.44 21.33
CA ASP A 69 6.16 -0.09 22.60
C ASP A 69 4.66 0.13 22.86
N ILE A 70 4.06 1.15 22.25
CA ILE A 70 2.65 1.54 22.43
C ILE A 70 1.86 1.45 21.11
N ASN A 71 2.55 1.49 19.98
CA ASN A 71 2.03 1.31 18.63
C ASN A 71 2.32 -0.11 18.17
N LEU A 72 1.34 -1.00 18.29
CA LEU A 72 1.44 -2.41 17.93
C LEU A 72 0.81 -2.65 16.55
N HIS A 73 1.56 -2.31 15.50
CA HIS A 73 1.16 -2.55 14.12
C HIS A 73 1.65 -3.90 13.62
N TYR A 74 0.75 -4.67 13.01
CA TYR A 74 1.06 -5.97 12.42
C TYR A 74 0.71 -6.01 10.94
N ASN A 75 1.48 -6.79 10.20
CA ASN A 75 1.27 -7.08 8.79
C ASN A 75 0.94 -8.56 8.63
N ILE A 76 -0.02 -8.88 7.76
CA ILE A 76 -0.25 -10.25 7.31
C ILE A 76 0.60 -10.45 6.06
N VAL A 77 1.52 -11.42 6.11
CA VAL A 77 2.50 -11.63 5.04
C VAL A 77 2.53 -13.09 4.60
N GLY A 78 2.88 -13.35 3.34
CA GLY A 78 2.90 -14.71 2.83
C GLY A 78 3.37 -14.85 1.39
N THR A 79 3.28 -16.06 0.87
CA THR A 79 3.71 -16.42 -0.49
C THR A 79 2.57 -17.00 -1.30
N LEU A 80 2.48 -16.61 -2.56
CA LEU A 80 1.55 -17.15 -3.55
C LEU A 80 2.32 -17.99 -4.57
N ASN A 81 1.62 -18.91 -5.22
CA ASN A 81 2.14 -19.54 -6.44
C ASN A 81 2.18 -18.53 -7.61
N ASP A 82 3.05 -18.79 -8.58
CA ASP A 82 3.31 -17.84 -9.67
C ASP A 82 2.12 -17.65 -10.62
N SER A 83 1.20 -18.62 -10.69
CA SER A 83 -0.02 -18.51 -11.48
C SER A 83 -0.98 -17.43 -10.98
N PHE A 84 -0.79 -16.91 -9.75
CA PHE A 84 -1.50 -15.72 -9.31
C PHE A 84 -1.19 -14.49 -10.18
N GLY A 85 0.03 -14.41 -10.72
CA GLY A 85 0.46 -13.31 -11.59
C GLY A 85 -0.29 -13.25 -12.92
N ASP A 86 -0.83 -14.38 -13.37
CA ASP A 86 -1.58 -14.50 -14.63
C ASP A 86 -3.05 -14.04 -14.50
N LEU A 87 -3.52 -13.80 -13.28
CA LEU A 87 -4.88 -13.34 -13.02
C LEU A 87 -5.09 -11.90 -13.51
N SER A 88 -6.32 -11.60 -13.89
CA SER A 88 -6.73 -10.22 -14.09
C SER A 88 -6.58 -9.43 -12.79
N ILE A 89 -6.36 -8.13 -12.91
CA ILE A 89 -6.26 -7.22 -11.76
C ILE A 89 -7.49 -7.33 -10.85
N LYS A 90 -8.68 -7.48 -11.43
CA LYS A 90 -9.92 -7.65 -10.67
C LYS A 90 -9.87 -8.93 -9.82
N GLU A 91 -9.44 -10.05 -10.40
CA GLU A 91 -9.32 -11.31 -9.66
C GLU A 91 -8.25 -11.23 -8.55
N GLN A 92 -7.13 -10.54 -8.82
CA GLN A 92 -6.12 -10.27 -7.79
C GLN A 92 -6.69 -9.42 -6.65
N TYR A 93 -7.48 -8.40 -6.97
CA TYR A 93 -8.16 -7.58 -5.97
C TYR A 93 -9.18 -8.40 -5.16
N ASP A 94 -10.04 -9.17 -5.83
CA ASP A 94 -11.06 -10.01 -5.19
C ASP A 94 -10.44 -11.04 -4.23
N PHE A 95 -9.26 -11.57 -4.57
CA PHE A 95 -8.47 -12.42 -3.69
C PHE A 95 -8.06 -11.71 -2.38
N PHE A 96 -7.47 -10.52 -2.47
CA PHE A 96 -7.08 -9.74 -1.29
C PHE A 96 -8.27 -9.23 -0.48
N ALA A 97 -9.38 -8.89 -1.15
CA ALA A 97 -10.64 -8.54 -0.50
C ALA A 97 -11.18 -9.72 0.32
N SER A 98 -11.10 -10.94 -0.22
CA SER A 98 -11.46 -12.17 0.50
C SER A 98 -10.62 -12.37 1.76
N VAL A 99 -9.30 -12.13 1.69
CA VAL A 99 -8.43 -12.21 2.88
C VAL A 99 -8.82 -11.16 3.93
N THR A 100 -9.10 -9.93 3.48
CA THR A 100 -9.54 -8.84 4.36
C THR A 100 -10.87 -9.17 5.05
N GLU A 101 -11.80 -9.79 4.33
CA GLU A 101 -13.08 -10.25 4.87
C GLU A 101 -12.90 -11.35 5.93
N ILE A 102 -12.00 -12.31 5.69
CA ILE A 102 -11.65 -13.34 6.68
C ILE A 102 -11.16 -12.68 7.97
N ILE A 103 -10.22 -11.74 7.88
CA ILE A 103 -9.70 -11.00 9.04
C ILE A 103 -10.82 -10.28 9.78
N ARG A 104 -11.71 -9.60 9.06
CA ARG A 104 -12.86 -8.91 9.64
C ARG A 104 -13.80 -9.87 10.37
N ASN A 105 -14.07 -11.02 9.79
CA ASN A 105 -14.96 -12.03 10.37
C ASN A 105 -14.39 -12.64 11.66
N VAL A 106 -13.08 -12.88 11.72
CA VAL A 106 -12.42 -13.36 12.95
C VAL A 106 -12.52 -12.31 14.06
N ASN A 107 -12.36 -11.03 13.72
CA ASN A 107 -12.40 -9.91 14.66
C ASN A 107 -13.75 -9.15 14.64
N LYS A 108 -14.86 -9.82 14.31
CA LYS A 108 -16.17 -9.17 14.08
C LYS A 108 -16.66 -8.32 15.25
N GLU A 109 -16.39 -8.78 16.48
CA GLU A 109 -16.81 -8.10 17.72
C GLU A 109 -16.14 -6.72 17.89
N ASN A 110 -15.00 -6.52 17.23
CA ASN A 110 -14.25 -5.27 17.26
C ASN A 110 -14.16 -4.61 15.86
N ARG A 111 -15.19 -4.83 15.02
CA ARG A 111 -15.26 -4.26 13.66
C ARG A 111 -14.01 -4.55 12.82
N GLY A 112 -13.44 -5.73 12.96
CA GLY A 112 -12.22 -6.16 12.27
C GLY A 112 -10.90 -5.74 12.93
N LYS A 113 -10.92 -4.86 13.94
CA LYS A 113 -9.71 -4.36 14.60
C LYS A 113 -9.13 -5.34 15.61
N LEU A 114 -7.83 -5.20 15.86
CA LEU A 114 -7.18 -5.80 17.02
C LEU A 114 -7.65 -5.07 18.29
N SER A 115 -7.90 -5.83 19.35
CA SER A 115 -8.30 -5.28 20.64
C SER A 115 -7.08 -5.14 21.54
N CYS A 116 -6.90 -3.98 22.16
CA CYS A 116 -5.88 -3.77 23.17
C CYS A 116 -6.26 -2.65 24.14
N SER A 117 -5.46 -2.46 25.18
CA SER A 117 -5.65 -1.43 26.21
C SER A 117 -5.69 -0.04 25.59
N LYS A 118 -6.48 0.86 26.18
CA LYS A 118 -6.75 2.24 25.68
C LYS A 118 -5.50 3.09 25.40
N ASP A 119 -4.39 2.76 26.06
CA ASP A 119 -3.12 3.49 25.96
C ASP A 119 -2.23 2.95 24.82
N PHE A 120 -2.74 2.00 24.03
CA PHE A 120 -2.08 1.39 22.90
C PHE A 120 -2.86 1.59 21.61
N LEU A 121 -2.15 1.69 20.49
CA LEU A 121 -2.70 1.65 19.14
C LEU A 121 -2.36 0.29 18.54
N CYS A 122 -3.38 -0.54 18.28
CA CYS A 122 -3.17 -1.90 17.77
C CYS A 122 -3.98 -2.12 16.52
N ASP A 123 -3.29 -2.31 15.39
CA ASP A 123 -3.94 -2.39 14.10
C ASP A 123 -3.21 -3.38 13.18
N ILE A 124 -3.96 -3.90 12.22
CA ILE A 124 -3.39 -4.55 11.05
C ILE A 124 -3.17 -3.45 10.01
N TYR A 125 -1.94 -3.31 9.53
CA TYR A 125 -1.59 -2.20 8.65
C TYR A 125 -1.77 -2.56 7.17
N TYR A 126 -1.25 -3.71 6.74
CA TYR A 126 -1.51 -4.25 5.41
C TYR A 126 -1.50 -5.78 5.35
N VAL A 127 -2.09 -6.29 4.28
CA VAL A 127 -1.91 -7.66 3.79
C VAL A 127 -0.92 -7.60 2.62
N GLN A 128 0.09 -8.45 2.62
CA GLN A 128 1.11 -8.47 1.58
C GLN A 128 1.47 -9.90 1.21
N PHE A 129 1.45 -10.20 -0.08
CA PHE A 129 1.88 -11.50 -0.58
C PHE A 129 2.89 -11.36 -1.71
N THR A 130 3.73 -12.37 -1.87
CA THR A 130 4.78 -12.40 -2.90
C THR A 130 4.69 -13.68 -3.71
N THR A 131 4.78 -13.55 -5.03
CA THR A 131 5.17 -14.64 -5.94
C THR A 131 6.69 -14.64 -6.09
N SER A 132 7.25 -15.51 -6.94
CA SER A 132 8.69 -15.47 -7.25
C SER A 132 9.09 -14.18 -7.98
N ASN A 133 8.16 -13.57 -8.72
CA ASN A 133 8.44 -12.45 -9.62
C ASN A 133 7.89 -11.11 -9.13
N GLN A 134 6.89 -11.12 -8.22
CA GLN A 134 6.10 -9.93 -7.94
C GLN A 134 5.62 -9.87 -6.49
N LYS A 135 5.58 -8.64 -5.95
CA LYS A 135 5.03 -8.31 -4.64
C LYS A 135 3.66 -7.66 -4.80
N TYR A 136 2.72 -8.01 -3.94
CA TYR A 136 1.36 -7.51 -3.91
C TYR A 136 1.02 -7.04 -2.50
N LYS A 137 0.41 -5.87 -2.34
CA LYS A 137 0.08 -5.28 -1.05
C LYS A 137 -1.27 -4.61 -1.08
N MET A 138 -2.10 -4.83 -0.06
CA MET A 138 -3.34 -4.11 0.14
C MET A 138 -3.39 -3.57 1.57
N TYR A 139 -3.65 -2.27 1.71
CA TYR A 139 -3.82 -1.64 3.00
C TYR A 139 -5.11 -2.13 3.67
N TYR A 140 -4.99 -2.55 4.93
CA TYR A 140 -6.14 -3.02 5.67
C TYR A 140 -7.02 -1.84 6.08
N LYS A 141 -8.33 -1.97 5.86
CA LYS A 141 -9.34 -1.00 6.31
C LYS A 141 -10.41 -1.73 7.12
N ASP A 142 -10.70 -1.20 8.29
CA ASP A 142 -11.65 -1.70 9.30
C ASP A 142 -13.13 -1.48 8.90
N LEU A 143 -13.44 -0.40 8.19
CA LEU A 143 -14.83 -0.03 7.89
C LEU A 143 -15.37 -0.66 6.59
N ILE A 144 -16.53 -1.31 6.72
CA ILE A 144 -17.53 -1.49 5.66
C ILE A 144 -18.52 -0.33 5.82
N ASP A 145 -18.21 0.82 5.25
CA ASP A 145 -19.28 1.72 4.81
C ASP A 145 -19.12 1.88 3.31
N ILE A 146 -19.82 0.98 2.60
CA ILE A 146 -19.89 0.93 1.14
C ILE A 146 -20.51 2.25 0.62
N GLU A 147 -21.22 3.01 1.45
CA GLU A 147 -21.89 4.25 1.07
C GLU A 147 -21.10 5.52 1.42
N THR A 148 -20.33 5.56 2.52
CA THR A 148 -19.55 6.76 2.89
C THR A 148 -18.07 6.72 2.57
N VAL A 149 -17.48 5.56 2.27
CA VAL A 149 -16.06 5.47 1.88
C VAL A 149 -15.93 5.36 0.37
N LYS A 150 -16.17 6.46 -0.32
CA LYS A 150 -15.64 6.76 -1.68
C LYS A 150 -14.09 6.85 -1.71
N LYS A 151 -13.39 6.16 -0.79
CA LYS A 151 -11.93 6.05 -0.75
C LYS A 151 -11.56 4.59 -0.94
N GLU A 152 -11.64 4.16 -2.20
CA GLU A 152 -10.74 3.24 -2.91
C GLU A 152 -9.83 2.41 -1.99
N GLN A 153 -10.07 1.10 -1.91
CA GLN A 153 -9.02 0.17 -1.50
C GLN A 153 -8.07 0.02 -2.68
N THR A 154 -6.77 0.18 -2.43
CA THR A 154 -5.74 0.17 -3.47
C THR A 154 -4.94 -1.12 -3.33
N LEU A 155 -5.01 -1.98 -4.34
CA LEU A 155 -4.05 -3.05 -4.51
C LEU A 155 -2.78 -2.43 -5.11
N VAL A 156 -1.66 -2.58 -4.43
CA VAL A 156 -0.36 -2.15 -4.90
C VAL A 156 0.40 -3.37 -5.39
N ILE A 157 0.77 -3.37 -6.67
CA ILE A 157 1.60 -4.40 -7.28
C ILE A 157 3.00 -3.81 -7.46
N GLY A 158 3.98 -4.36 -6.75
CA GLY A 158 5.38 -3.90 -6.69
C GLY A 158 5.72 -3.30 -5.33
N ASP A 159 6.92 -2.73 -5.21
CA ASP A 159 7.20 -1.81 -4.12
C ASP A 159 6.55 -0.46 -4.46
N LYS A 160 5.72 0.06 -3.55
CA LYS A 160 5.06 1.38 -3.70
C LYS A 160 6.05 2.53 -3.91
N TYR A 161 7.30 2.35 -3.52
CA TYR A 161 8.38 3.32 -3.68
C TYR A 161 9.21 3.08 -4.95
N GLU A 162 9.15 1.88 -5.54
CA GLU A 162 9.79 1.56 -6.82
C GLU A 162 9.02 2.19 -7.99
N TYR A 163 9.77 2.50 -9.05
CA TYR A 163 9.22 2.90 -10.34
C TYR A 163 8.53 1.66 -10.96
N ASP A 164 7.30 1.79 -11.47
CA ASP A 164 6.38 0.70 -11.92
C ASP A 164 5.48 0.03 -10.85
N SER A 165 5.40 0.56 -9.62
CA SER A 165 4.35 0.10 -8.69
C SER A 165 2.96 0.41 -9.27
N LYS A 166 2.20 -0.60 -9.67
CA LYS A 166 0.81 -0.44 -10.10
C LYS A 166 -0.05 -0.32 -8.84
N GLY A 167 -0.11 0.87 -8.26
CA GLY A 167 -1.10 1.20 -7.24
C GLY A 167 -2.47 1.36 -7.90
N ILE A 168 -3.27 0.30 -7.91
CA ILE A 168 -4.55 0.26 -8.63
C ILE A 168 -5.68 0.55 -7.66
N ARG A 169 -6.37 1.67 -7.89
CA ARG A 169 -7.58 2.09 -7.17
C ARG A 169 -8.78 1.44 -7.85
N VAL A 170 -9.43 0.48 -7.19
CA VAL A 170 -10.69 -0.11 -7.66
C VAL A 170 -11.85 0.65 -7.02
N ASN A 171 -12.66 1.34 -7.83
CA ASN A 171 -13.91 1.96 -7.41
C ASN A 171 -15.07 0.99 -7.73
N ASP A 172 -15.88 0.67 -6.72
CA ASP A 172 -16.93 -0.34 -6.77
C ASP A 172 -18.22 0.14 -7.46
N LYS A 173 -18.12 0.99 -8.49
CA LYS A 173 -19.29 1.45 -9.25
C LYS A 173 -19.47 0.67 -10.54
N ASN A 174 -20.29 -0.37 -10.41
CA ASN A 174 -21.18 -0.97 -11.42
C ASN A 174 -20.58 -1.38 -12.76
N SER A 175 -20.78 -2.65 -13.06
CA SER A 175 -21.05 -3.18 -14.39
C SER A 175 -21.72 -2.15 -15.31
N THR A 176 -21.26 -2.12 -16.56
CA THR A 176 -21.73 -1.31 -17.69
C THR A 176 -21.10 0.08 -17.79
N SER A 177 -19.82 0.10 -18.14
CA SER A 177 -19.44 0.87 -19.31
C SER A 177 -18.49 0.00 -20.11
N ASP A 178 -18.97 -0.49 -21.25
CA ASP A 178 -18.10 -0.75 -22.39
C ASP A 178 -17.41 0.59 -22.73
N SER A 179 -16.35 0.90 -22.02
CA SER A 179 -15.30 1.75 -22.53
C SER A 179 -14.17 0.80 -22.85
N SER A 180 -14.07 0.45 -24.13
CA SER A 180 -12.92 -0.20 -24.72
C SER A 180 -11.70 0.74 -24.68
N THR A 181 -11.34 1.29 -23.52
CA THR A 181 -9.98 1.74 -23.28
C THR A 181 -9.21 0.49 -22.89
N SER A 182 -8.58 -0.12 -23.89
CA SER A 182 -7.48 -1.05 -23.70
C SER A 182 -6.61 -0.50 -22.57
N GLU A 183 -6.60 -1.18 -21.42
CA GLU A 183 -5.71 -0.89 -20.31
C GLU A 183 -4.28 -1.10 -20.82
N THR A 184 -3.70 -0.07 -21.40
CA THR A 184 -2.33 -0.11 -21.89
C THR A 184 -1.43 -0.02 -20.67
N ASN A 185 -0.83 -1.17 -20.32
CA ASN A 185 0.10 -1.31 -19.21
C ASN A 185 1.28 -0.35 -19.38
N THR A 186 1.26 0.79 -18.68
CA THR A 186 2.28 1.85 -18.79
C THR A 186 3.73 1.42 -18.60
N SER A 187 3.98 0.31 -17.91
CA SER A 187 5.32 -0.26 -17.65
C SER A 187 5.82 -1.22 -18.75
N THR A 188 4.93 -1.65 -19.63
CA THR A 188 5.25 -2.44 -20.84
C THR A 188 4.96 -1.69 -22.11
N SER A 189 4.20 -0.59 -22.04
CA SER A 189 3.94 0.29 -23.16
C SER A 189 5.24 0.81 -23.72
N ASP A 190 5.48 0.44 -24.96
CA ASP A 190 6.58 0.90 -25.78
C ASP A 190 6.01 1.80 -26.90
N GLY A 191 6.83 2.13 -27.90
CA GLY A 191 6.36 2.97 -28.99
C GLY A 191 5.32 2.31 -29.88
N ASP A 192 5.31 0.97 -29.99
CA ASP A 192 4.30 0.26 -30.77
C ASP A 192 2.92 0.33 -30.12
N ASP A 193 2.88 0.42 -28.79
CA ASP A 193 1.66 0.74 -28.06
C ASP A 193 1.32 2.23 -28.15
N TRP A 194 2.30 3.12 -27.96
CA TRP A 194 2.11 4.58 -27.97
C TRP A 194 1.46 5.10 -29.26
N VAL A 195 1.90 4.61 -30.42
CA VAL A 195 1.35 5.04 -31.72
C VAL A 195 -0.11 4.62 -31.94
N LYS A 196 -0.61 3.64 -31.18
CA LYS A 196 -1.99 3.15 -31.25
C LYS A 196 -2.91 3.81 -30.23
N MET A 197 -2.34 4.53 -29.26
CA MET A 197 -3.11 5.21 -28.22
C MET A 197 -3.78 6.48 -28.75
N ASP A 198 -4.95 6.77 -28.22
CA ASP A 198 -5.58 8.07 -28.37
C ASP A 198 -4.94 9.13 -27.44
N ASP A 199 -5.27 10.40 -27.69
CA ASP A 199 -4.69 11.54 -26.96
C ASP A 199 -5.00 11.49 -25.45
N SER A 200 -6.17 10.97 -25.07
CA SER A 200 -6.57 10.83 -23.66
C SER A 200 -5.72 9.76 -22.96
N GLN A 201 -5.51 8.62 -23.61
CA GLN A 201 -4.63 7.57 -23.12
C GLN A 201 -3.20 8.10 -22.94
N LYS A 202 -2.63 8.74 -23.96
CA LYS A 202 -1.28 9.34 -23.89
C LYS A 202 -1.15 10.33 -22.74
N TYR A 203 -2.12 11.24 -22.61
CA TYR A 203 -2.15 12.23 -21.54
C TYR A 203 -2.20 11.58 -20.16
N ASN A 204 -3.07 10.58 -19.96
CA ASN A 204 -3.21 9.89 -18.68
C ASN A 204 -1.94 9.17 -18.26
N ILE A 205 -1.25 8.53 -19.20
CA ILE A 205 0.03 7.84 -18.95
C ILE A 205 1.08 8.85 -18.50
N VAL A 206 1.30 9.91 -19.28
CA VAL A 206 2.29 10.93 -18.97
C VAL A 206 1.98 11.61 -17.63
N SER A 207 0.72 12.02 -17.42
CA SER A 207 0.27 12.67 -16.18
C SER A 207 0.53 11.80 -14.94
N SER A 208 0.28 10.49 -15.06
CA SER A 208 0.58 9.53 -13.98
C SER A 208 2.07 9.48 -13.66
N VAL A 209 2.93 9.43 -14.68
CA VAL A 209 4.40 9.42 -14.52
C VAL A 209 4.90 10.73 -13.89
N LEU A 210 4.44 11.88 -14.38
CA LEU A 210 4.84 13.19 -13.84
C LEU A 210 4.38 13.38 -12.39
N THR A 211 3.16 12.93 -12.05
CA THR A 211 2.64 12.95 -10.68
C THR A 211 3.49 12.10 -9.74
N SER A 212 3.90 10.90 -10.20
CA SER A 212 4.80 10.03 -9.46
C SER A 212 6.15 10.71 -9.20
N LEU A 213 6.75 11.34 -10.21
CA LEU A 213 8.01 12.08 -10.08
C LEU A 213 7.90 13.26 -9.10
N LYS A 214 6.83 14.06 -9.19
CA LYS A 214 6.58 15.17 -8.24
C LYS A 214 6.47 14.66 -6.81
N SER A 215 5.78 13.54 -6.58
CA SER A 215 5.68 12.95 -5.23
C SER A 215 7.01 12.45 -4.67
N LYS A 216 8.00 12.18 -5.54
CA LYS A 216 9.38 11.82 -5.19
C LYS A 216 10.31 13.03 -5.01
N GLY A 217 9.78 14.25 -4.99
CA GLY A 217 10.55 15.47 -4.77
C GLY A 217 11.25 16.03 -6.01
N TYR A 218 11.03 15.44 -7.19
CA TYR A 218 11.56 15.99 -8.43
C TYR A 218 10.82 17.27 -8.81
N THR A 219 11.56 18.25 -9.30
CA THR A 219 10.98 19.46 -9.88
C THR A 219 10.79 19.26 -11.38
N ILE A 220 9.57 19.49 -11.85
CA ILE A 220 9.19 19.38 -13.26
C ILE A 220 8.73 20.76 -13.72
N SER A 221 9.45 21.33 -14.68
CA SER A 221 9.19 22.69 -15.18
C SER A 221 8.14 22.75 -16.29
N GLU A 222 7.89 21.65 -16.97
CA GLU A 222 6.92 21.52 -18.06
C GLU A 222 5.69 20.71 -17.64
N ASP A 223 4.61 20.82 -18.42
CA ASP A 223 3.35 20.13 -18.19
C ASP A 223 3.22 18.84 -19.02
N THR A 224 2.12 18.11 -18.81
CA THR A 224 1.83 16.84 -19.48
C THR A 224 1.85 16.97 -21.01
N ASP A 225 1.36 18.09 -21.55
CA ASP A 225 1.23 18.29 -22.99
C ASP A 225 2.60 18.36 -23.66
N TRP A 226 3.56 19.05 -23.02
CA TRP A 226 4.94 19.08 -23.49
C TRP A 226 5.57 17.69 -23.63
N PHE A 227 5.33 16.81 -22.65
CA PHE A 227 5.87 15.45 -22.68
C PHE A 227 5.15 14.56 -23.70
N VAL A 228 3.84 14.74 -23.88
CA VAL A 228 3.09 14.05 -24.95
C VAL A 228 3.64 14.44 -26.32
N ASP A 229 3.91 15.73 -26.55
CA ASP A 229 4.51 16.21 -27.80
C ASP A 229 5.92 15.67 -28.00
N ALA A 230 6.75 15.65 -26.96
CA ALA A 230 8.10 15.09 -27.01
C ALA A 230 8.07 13.59 -27.37
N LEU A 231 7.14 12.82 -26.81
CA LEU A 231 6.98 11.40 -27.10
C LEU A 231 6.37 11.13 -28.49
N ASN A 232 5.42 11.96 -28.93
CA ASN A 232 4.88 11.93 -30.29
C ASN A 232 5.97 12.21 -31.34
N ALA A 233 6.95 13.05 -31.01
CA ALA A 233 8.12 13.31 -31.86
C ALA A 233 9.19 12.21 -31.78
N PHE A 234 9.25 11.49 -30.66
CA PHE A 234 10.23 10.42 -30.43
C PHE A 234 9.81 9.07 -31.03
N TYR A 235 8.52 8.73 -30.99
CA TYR A 235 7.99 7.46 -31.48
C TYR A 235 7.50 7.53 -32.93
N GLY A 236 7.42 6.36 -33.59
CA GLY A 236 7.00 6.24 -34.99
C GLY A 236 7.99 5.50 -35.89
N GLU A 237 9.20 5.22 -35.40
CA GLU A 237 10.21 4.43 -36.10
C GLU A 237 10.51 3.11 -35.38
N ASN A 238 10.84 2.05 -36.14
CA ASN A 238 11.15 0.73 -35.57
C ASN A 238 12.25 0.75 -34.50
N VAL A 239 13.22 1.66 -34.62
CA VAL A 239 14.35 1.76 -33.68
C VAL A 239 13.96 2.45 -32.37
N THR A 240 12.99 3.36 -32.41
CA THR A 240 12.48 4.08 -31.24
C THR A 240 11.36 3.30 -30.56
N ASN A 241 10.61 2.51 -31.33
CA ASN A 241 9.41 1.84 -30.83
C ASN A 241 9.68 0.74 -29.79
N SER A 242 10.90 0.21 -29.70
CA SER A 242 11.29 -0.72 -28.63
C SER A 242 11.54 -0.04 -27.27
N THR A 243 11.66 1.29 -27.25
CA THR A 243 11.90 2.05 -26.02
C THR A 243 10.61 2.17 -25.24
N LYS A 244 10.65 1.88 -23.93
CA LYS A 244 9.48 2.03 -23.05
C LYS A 244 9.08 3.50 -22.91
N VAL A 245 7.77 3.76 -22.86
CA VAL A 245 7.19 5.11 -22.72
C VAL A 245 7.75 5.83 -21.49
N THR A 246 7.93 5.09 -20.40
CA THR A 246 8.51 5.61 -19.16
C THR A 246 9.97 6.01 -19.30
N GLU A 247 10.77 5.20 -20.01
CA GLU A 247 12.16 5.51 -20.32
C GLU A 247 12.26 6.75 -21.21
N ALA A 248 11.42 6.84 -22.25
CA ALA A 248 11.33 8.00 -23.12
C ALA A 248 10.99 9.29 -22.36
N ILE A 249 10.04 9.25 -21.41
CA ILE A 249 9.71 10.40 -20.53
C ILE A 249 10.93 10.82 -19.71
N THR A 250 11.68 9.88 -19.15
CA THR A 250 12.90 10.22 -18.38
C THR A 250 14.03 10.75 -19.26
N LEU A 251 14.25 10.16 -20.44
CA LEU A 251 15.21 10.62 -21.44
C LEU A 251 14.90 12.05 -21.90
N ALA A 252 13.65 12.31 -22.30
CA ALA A 252 13.19 13.63 -22.71
C ALA A 252 13.27 14.62 -21.55
N GLY A 253 12.84 14.21 -20.36
CA GLY A 253 12.76 15.08 -19.20
C GLY A 253 14.13 15.48 -18.62
N PHE A 254 15.03 14.53 -18.39
CA PHE A 254 16.38 14.83 -17.90
C PHE A 254 17.26 15.39 -19.02
N GLY A 255 17.16 14.87 -20.24
CA GLY A 255 17.90 15.37 -21.41
C GLY A 255 17.51 16.81 -21.78
N GLY A 256 16.22 17.12 -21.70
CA GLY A 256 15.67 18.47 -21.89
C GLY A 256 15.84 19.39 -20.68
N LYS A 257 16.37 18.88 -19.55
CA LYS A 257 16.52 19.60 -18.27
C LYS A 257 15.21 20.14 -17.69
N VAL A 258 14.08 19.56 -18.10
CA VAL A 258 12.75 19.91 -17.60
C VAL A 258 12.35 19.08 -16.39
N ILE A 259 13.07 17.98 -16.12
CA ILE A 259 13.06 17.25 -14.85
C ILE A 259 14.41 17.50 -14.18
N SER A 260 14.36 17.95 -12.93
CA SER A 260 15.55 18.12 -12.08
C SER A 260 15.43 17.28 -10.81
N LYS A 261 16.57 16.72 -10.39
CA LYS A 261 16.67 15.93 -9.16
C LYS A 261 16.35 16.82 -7.95
N PRO A 262 15.78 16.24 -6.88
CA PRO A 262 15.70 16.90 -5.58
C PRO A 262 17.08 17.32 -5.06
#